data_AF-A0A4R6UV94-F1
#
_entry.id   AF-A0A4R6UV94-F1
#
_cell.length_a   1.000
_cell.length_b   1.000
_cell.length_c   1.000
_cell.angle_alpha   90.00
_cell.angle_beta   90.00
_cell.angle_gamma   90.00
#
_symmetry.space_group_name_H-M   'P 1'
#
loop_
_entity.id
_entity.type
_entity.pdbx_description
1 polymer ?
#
loop_
_entity_poly.entity_id
_entity_poly.type
_entity_poly.pdbx_seq_one_letter_code
_entity_poly.pdbx_strand_id
1 'polypeptide(L)'
;METIYTSNHEQAALDAIDVDELERFIDRCMEERRLLDSSKFSLSSCGPYVSSAYGEFQRAMRNYVAAKSVRKIDETRFEASRAGDDLASAVYRMKERVEVERKERELFYVDDDIAWPYAFTEKMTVRVNYQWRESVMAEWKRRSITFSHFAKLAPTYTLPYTKRKPTASKLKEEQQESLAREWRNLRFSALCSVRDYFRDGGDGNAIPNEFNVRPDPYTRGLNNYSTRFWREEV
;
A
#
# COMPACT_ATOMS: atom_id res chain seq x y z
N MET A 1 5.25 5.80 6.48
CA MET A 1 4.30 6.61 5.71
C MET A 1 3.88 5.76 4.53
N GLU A 2 2.60 5.66 4.22
CA GLU A 2 2.15 4.94 3.01
C GLU A 2 2.54 5.77 1.78
N THR A 3 3.48 5.23 1.01
CA THR A 3 3.96 5.78 -0.26
C THR A 3 3.23 5.08 -1.41
N ILE A 4 3.02 5.79 -2.51
CA ILE A 4 2.42 5.17 -3.71
C ILE A 4 3.45 4.39 -4.52
N TYR A 5 4.72 4.75 -4.38
CA TYR A 5 5.85 4.10 -5.03
C TYR A 5 6.64 3.24 -4.07
N THR A 6 7.28 2.22 -4.64
CA THR A 6 8.27 1.39 -3.95
C THR A 6 9.55 2.22 -3.76
N SER A 7 10.11 2.20 -2.56
CA SER A 7 11.32 2.99 -2.21
C SER A 7 12.51 2.57 -3.07
N ASN A 8 13.42 3.48 -3.41
CA ASN A 8 14.63 3.15 -4.17
C ASN A 8 15.48 2.04 -3.49
N HIS A 9 15.49 2.00 -2.16
CA HIS A 9 16.17 0.94 -1.41
C HIS A 9 15.47 -0.42 -1.59
N GLU A 10 14.13 -0.43 -1.55
CA GLU A 10 13.34 -1.64 -1.78
C GLU A 10 13.48 -2.12 -3.23
N GLN A 11 13.51 -1.21 -4.20
CA GLN A 11 13.75 -1.53 -5.62
C GLN A 11 15.11 -2.20 -5.81
N ALA A 12 16.18 -1.63 -5.23
CA ALA A 12 17.52 -2.21 -5.34
C ALA A 12 17.61 -3.60 -4.68
N ALA A 13 16.93 -3.80 -3.54
CA ALA A 13 16.86 -5.09 -2.88
C ALA A 13 16.09 -6.12 -3.72
N LEU A 14 14.98 -5.72 -4.35
CA LEU A 14 14.19 -6.56 -5.25
C LEU A 14 14.96 -6.93 -6.51
N ASP A 15 15.66 -5.99 -7.14
CA ASP A 15 16.47 -6.24 -8.34
C ASP A 15 17.58 -7.27 -8.08
N ALA A 16 18.18 -7.25 -6.89
CA ALA A 16 19.27 -8.14 -6.50
C ALA A 16 18.83 -9.61 -6.29
N ILE A 17 17.53 -9.86 -6.11
CA ILE A 17 17.01 -11.23 -5.92
C ILE A 17 16.89 -11.92 -7.27
N ASP A 18 17.52 -13.08 -7.44
CA ASP A 18 17.17 -14.00 -8.51
C ASP A 18 15.98 -14.87 -8.04
N VAL A 19 14.88 -14.83 -8.81
CA VAL A 19 13.64 -15.55 -8.46
C VAL A 19 13.84 -17.06 -8.58
N ASP A 20 14.61 -17.51 -9.57
CA ASP A 20 14.90 -18.93 -9.77
C ASP A 20 15.77 -19.47 -8.62
N GLU A 21 16.71 -18.65 -8.12
CA GLU A 21 17.50 -19.01 -6.94
C GLU A 21 16.66 -19.03 -5.66
N LEU A 22 15.67 -18.15 -5.54
CA LEU A 22 14.74 -18.13 -4.41
C LEU A 22 13.85 -19.37 -4.39
N GLU A 23 13.30 -19.77 -5.55
CA GLU A 23 12.51 -21.01 -5.67
C GLU A 23 13.36 -22.24 -5.33
N ARG A 24 14.58 -22.35 -5.88
CA ARG A 24 15.52 -23.43 -5.50
C ARG A 24 15.91 -23.40 -4.03
N PHE A 25 15.92 -22.22 -3.40
CA PHE A 25 16.16 -22.11 -1.96
C PHE A 25 14.97 -22.66 -1.15
N ILE A 26 13.74 -22.34 -1.57
CA ILE A 26 12.51 -22.86 -0.96
C ILE A 26 12.47 -24.38 -1.10
N ASP A 27 12.71 -24.91 -2.30
CA ASP A 27 12.72 -26.35 -2.57
C ASP A 27 13.74 -27.08 -1.68
N ARG A 28 14.97 -26.56 -1.59
CA ARG A 28 15.99 -27.15 -0.70
C ARG A 28 15.60 -27.09 0.76
N CYS A 29 14.97 -26.01 1.23
CA CYS A 29 14.47 -25.96 2.60
C CYS A 29 13.43 -27.05 2.86
N MET A 30 12.56 -27.31 1.88
CA MET A 30 11.52 -28.34 1.95
C MET A 30 12.12 -29.76 1.91
N GLU A 31 13.08 -30.01 1.01
CA GLU A 31 13.77 -31.30 0.87
C GLU A 31 14.60 -31.66 2.10
N GLU A 32 15.42 -30.72 2.58
CA GLU A 32 16.26 -30.92 3.76
C GLU A 32 15.47 -30.83 5.07
N ARG A 33 14.19 -30.46 5.00
CA ARG A 33 13.30 -30.23 6.15
C ARG A 33 13.98 -29.35 7.20
N ARG A 34 14.56 -28.23 6.74
CA ARG A 34 15.32 -27.30 7.57
C ARG A 34 15.24 -25.90 6.98
N LEU A 35 15.23 -24.89 7.85
CA LEU A 35 15.45 -23.51 7.43
C LEU A 35 16.94 -23.28 7.13
N LEU A 36 17.23 -23.04 5.86
CA LEU A 36 18.55 -22.66 5.38
C LEU A 36 18.80 -21.15 5.57
N ASP A 37 20.05 -20.74 5.42
CA ASP A 37 20.41 -19.32 5.51
C ASP A 37 19.92 -18.57 4.27
N SER A 38 19.10 -17.55 4.50
CA SER A 38 18.50 -16.67 3.47
C SER A 38 19.13 -15.29 3.43
N SER A 39 20.22 -15.06 4.17
CA SER A 39 20.94 -13.78 4.24
C SER A 39 21.25 -13.18 2.86
N LYS A 40 21.53 -14.04 1.87
CA LYS A 40 21.75 -13.69 0.46
C LYS A 40 20.60 -12.90 -0.17
N PHE A 41 19.34 -13.19 0.19
CA PHE A 41 18.16 -12.62 -0.46
C PHE A 41 17.67 -11.33 0.17
N SER A 42 18.14 -10.96 1.37
CA SER A 42 17.72 -9.73 2.08
C SER A 42 16.21 -9.48 2.05
N LEU A 43 15.40 -10.54 2.20
CA LEU A 43 13.93 -10.49 2.01
C LEU A 43 13.21 -9.52 2.95
N SER A 44 13.80 -9.25 4.12
CA SER A 44 13.32 -8.23 5.06
C SER A 44 13.42 -6.80 4.53
N SER A 45 14.33 -6.56 3.58
CA SER A 45 14.59 -5.26 2.99
C SER A 45 13.75 -4.98 1.74
N CYS A 46 13.00 -5.97 1.26
CA CYS A 46 12.16 -5.89 0.05
C CYS A 46 10.75 -5.33 0.31
N GLY A 47 10.57 -4.65 1.44
CA GLY A 47 9.32 -4.06 1.86
C GLY A 47 8.43 -4.97 2.73
N PRO A 48 7.37 -4.40 3.32
CA PRO A 48 6.55 -5.09 4.32
C PRO A 48 5.79 -6.30 3.76
N TYR A 49 5.41 -6.26 2.48
CA TYR A 49 4.68 -7.36 1.84
C TYR A 49 5.54 -8.63 1.73
N VAL A 50 6.76 -8.52 1.18
CA VAL A 50 7.71 -9.64 1.08
C VAL A 50 8.21 -10.07 2.46
N SER A 51 8.50 -9.12 3.35
CA SER A 51 8.93 -9.44 4.72
C SER A 51 7.86 -10.22 5.50
N SER A 52 6.57 -9.91 5.29
CA SER A 52 5.47 -10.64 5.91
C SER A 52 5.37 -12.06 5.37
N ALA A 53 5.38 -12.23 4.04
CA ALA A 53 5.35 -13.55 3.41
C ALA A 53 6.55 -14.42 3.86
N TYR A 54 7.73 -13.82 3.97
CA TYR A 54 8.92 -14.50 4.46
C TYR A 54 8.78 -14.94 5.93
N GLY A 55 8.23 -14.08 6.79
CA GLY A 55 7.93 -14.44 8.18
C GLY A 55 6.93 -15.60 8.31
N GLU A 56 5.92 -15.64 7.43
CA GLU A 56 4.95 -16.73 7.38
C GLU A 56 5.60 -18.05 6.93
N PHE A 57 6.44 -18.01 5.89
CA PHE A 57 7.23 -19.17 5.45
C PHE A 57 8.13 -19.70 6.56
N GLN A 58 8.87 -18.82 7.25
CA GLN A 58 9.71 -19.22 8.38
C GLN A 58 8.91 -19.90 9.50
N ARG A 59 7.71 -19.39 9.80
CA ARG A 59 6.82 -19.99 10.81
C ARG A 59 6.32 -21.36 10.35
N ALA A 60 5.88 -21.50 9.11
CA ALA A 60 5.39 -22.75 8.54
C ALA A 60 6.50 -23.81 8.53
N MET A 61 7.72 -23.45 8.13
CA MET A 61 8.88 -24.33 8.17
C MET A 61 9.23 -24.79 9.59
N ARG A 62 9.22 -23.91 10.59
CA ARG A 62 9.47 -24.32 12.00
C ARG A 62 8.45 -25.35 12.47
N ASN A 63 7.18 -25.19 12.09
CA ASN A 63 6.14 -26.18 12.39
C ASN A 63 6.39 -27.51 11.66
N TYR A 64 6.82 -27.45 10.40
CA TYR A 64 7.17 -28.63 9.62
C TYR A 64 8.35 -29.40 10.20
N VAL A 65 9.40 -28.71 10.66
CA VAL A 65 10.53 -29.34 11.36
C VAL A 65 10.10 -29.96 12.70
N ALA A 66 9.22 -29.29 13.45
CA ALA A 66 8.79 -29.75 14.77
C ALA A 66 7.77 -30.92 14.73
N ALA A 67 7.07 -31.13 13.61
CA ALA A 67 6.07 -32.18 13.47
C ALA A 67 6.67 -33.58 13.62
N LYS A 68 5.98 -34.49 14.32
CA LYS A 68 6.48 -35.86 14.58
C LYS A 68 5.54 -36.96 14.11
N SER A 69 4.23 -36.70 14.06
CA SER A 69 3.25 -37.67 13.56
C SER A 69 3.10 -37.54 12.04
N VAL A 70 2.90 -38.67 11.36
CA VAL A 70 2.76 -38.72 9.88
C VAL A 70 1.71 -37.73 9.39
N ARG A 71 0.51 -37.75 9.98
CA ARG A 71 -0.56 -36.80 9.65
C ARG A 71 -0.14 -35.34 9.84
N LYS A 72 0.57 -35.01 10.91
CA LYS A 72 0.99 -33.63 11.17
C LYS A 72 2.12 -33.20 10.26
N ILE A 73 3.00 -34.13 9.88
CA ILE A 73 4.08 -33.90 8.90
C ILE A 73 3.47 -33.56 7.54
N ASP A 74 2.47 -34.31 7.08
CA ASP A 74 1.81 -34.03 5.79
C ASP A 74 1.07 -32.68 5.79
N GLU A 75 0.31 -32.39 6.85
CA GLU A 75 -0.38 -31.10 7.00
C GLU A 75 0.61 -29.92 7.00
N THR A 76 1.67 -29.99 7.81
CA THR A 76 2.66 -28.91 7.92
C THR A 76 3.57 -28.80 6.69
N ARG A 77 3.80 -29.90 5.96
CA ARG A 77 4.48 -29.87 4.66
C ARG A 77 3.68 -29.08 3.64
N PHE A 78 2.37 -29.33 3.57
CA PHE A 78 1.48 -28.59 2.66
C PHE A 78 1.45 -27.10 3.01
N GLU A 79 1.31 -26.75 4.30
CA GLU A 79 1.36 -25.36 4.76
C GLU A 79 2.69 -24.68 4.43
N ALA A 80 3.82 -25.35 4.63
CA ALA A 80 5.15 -24.82 4.33
C ALA A 80 5.38 -24.65 2.82
N SER A 81 4.94 -25.60 2.00
CA SER A 81 4.98 -25.49 0.53
C SER A 81 4.20 -24.27 0.07
N ARG A 82 2.94 -24.14 0.52
CA ARG A 82 2.08 -23.01 0.17
C ARG A 82 2.70 -21.67 0.58
N ALA A 83 3.25 -21.58 1.80
CA ALA A 83 3.90 -20.37 2.26
C ALA A 83 5.18 -20.04 1.46
N GLY A 84 5.87 -21.06 0.92
CA GLY A 84 6.98 -20.90 -0.02
C GLY A 84 6.51 -20.33 -1.36
N ASP A 85 5.46 -20.91 -1.94
CA ASP A 85 4.85 -20.44 -3.19
C ASP A 85 4.33 -19.00 -3.05
N ASP A 86 3.72 -18.67 -1.91
CA ASP A 86 3.25 -17.33 -1.58
C ASP A 86 4.42 -16.33 -1.46
N LEU A 87 5.56 -16.74 -0.92
CA LEU A 87 6.79 -15.93 -0.86
C LEU A 87 7.36 -15.67 -2.25
N ALA A 88 7.52 -16.71 -3.07
CA ALA A 88 8.02 -16.56 -4.44
C ALA A 88 7.08 -15.65 -5.26
N SER A 89 5.77 -15.88 -5.14
CA SER A 89 4.74 -15.03 -5.76
C SER A 89 4.79 -13.58 -5.27
N ALA A 90 5.05 -13.34 -3.99
CA ALA A 90 5.17 -11.99 -3.44
C ALA A 90 6.37 -11.25 -4.05
N VAL A 91 7.52 -11.90 -4.17
CA VAL A 91 8.72 -11.33 -4.81
C VAL A 91 8.46 -11.05 -6.29
N TYR A 92 7.88 -12.01 -7.02
CA TYR A 92 7.54 -11.84 -8.44
C TYR A 92 6.62 -10.64 -8.66
N ARG A 93 5.53 -10.53 -7.89
CA ARG A 93 4.58 -9.41 -7.97
C ARG A 93 5.23 -8.07 -7.67
N MET A 94 6.13 -8.02 -6.69
CA MET A 94 6.84 -6.79 -6.35
C MET A 94 7.82 -6.39 -7.45
N LYS A 95 8.52 -7.34 -8.08
CA LYS A 95 9.36 -7.06 -9.25
C LYS A 95 8.55 -6.54 -10.42
N GLU A 96 7.44 -7.20 -10.77
CA GLU A 96 6.54 -6.76 -11.83
C GLU A 96 6.02 -5.34 -11.57
N ARG A 97 5.63 -5.06 -10.32
CA ARG A 97 5.22 -3.73 -9.89
C ARG A 97 6.33 -2.69 -10.10
N VAL A 98 7.57 -2.99 -9.73
CA VAL A 98 8.71 -2.08 -9.93
C VAL A 98 8.94 -1.80 -11.42
N GLU A 99 8.84 -2.81 -12.28
CA GLU A 99 8.96 -2.64 -13.73
C GLU A 99 7.84 -1.78 -14.32
N VAL A 100 6.60 -1.97 -13.86
CA VAL A 100 5.48 -1.10 -14.23
C VAL A 100 5.72 0.33 -13.74
N GLU A 101 6.12 0.52 -12.48
CA GLU A 101 6.44 1.84 -11.93
C GLU A 101 7.59 2.52 -12.70
N ARG A 102 8.59 1.77 -13.17
CA ARG A 102 9.68 2.28 -14.03
C ARG A 102 9.17 2.80 -15.36
N LYS A 103 8.35 2.02 -16.06
CA LYS A 103 7.73 2.42 -17.34
C LYS A 103 6.81 3.63 -17.16
N GLU A 104 6.01 3.64 -16.10
CA GLU A 104 5.13 4.77 -15.78
C GLU A 104 5.92 6.05 -15.52
N ARG A 105 7.03 5.97 -14.77
CA ARG A 105 7.93 7.11 -14.49
C ARG A 105 8.57 7.71 -15.73
N GLU A 106 8.60 7.00 -16.86
CA GLU A 106 9.02 7.58 -18.13
C GLU A 106 7.99 8.54 -18.71
N LEU A 107 6.71 8.47 -18.33
CA LEU A 107 5.65 9.29 -18.91
C LEU A 107 5.03 10.25 -17.90
N PHE A 108 4.87 9.82 -16.65
CA PHE A 108 4.28 10.62 -15.59
C PHE A 108 4.87 10.33 -14.21
N TYR A 109 4.81 11.32 -13.34
CA TYR A 109 5.25 11.23 -11.95
C TYR A 109 4.28 12.00 -11.06
N VAL A 110 3.79 11.35 -10.01
CA VAL A 110 2.89 11.96 -9.02
C VAL A 110 3.69 12.18 -7.75
N ASP A 111 3.78 13.43 -7.29
CA ASP A 111 4.51 13.75 -6.08
C ASP A 111 3.73 13.28 -4.84
N ASP A 112 4.31 12.34 -4.10
CA ASP A 112 3.72 11.81 -2.88
C ASP A 112 4.24 12.47 -1.59
N ASP A 113 5.14 13.45 -1.71
CA ASP A 113 5.64 14.24 -0.59
C ASP A 113 4.64 15.34 -0.18
N ILE A 114 3.53 14.88 0.40
CA ILE A 114 2.50 15.76 0.95
C ILE A 114 2.75 15.93 2.45
N ALA A 115 3.11 17.15 2.83
CA ALA A 115 3.38 17.52 4.21
C ALA A 115 2.20 17.21 5.15
N TRP A 116 2.54 16.66 6.31
CA TRP A 116 1.58 16.39 7.37
C TRP A 116 1.06 17.71 7.97
N PRO A 117 -0.26 17.94 8.05
CA PRO A 117 -0.81 19.14 8.66
C PRO A 117 -0.46 19.23 10.15
N TYR A 118 -0.19 20.43 10.65
CA TYR A 118 0.07 20.66 12.08
C TYR A 118 -1.14 20.36 12.97
N ALA A 119 -2.36 20.51 12.45
CA ALA A 119 -3.61 20.18 13.14
C ALA A 119 -4.64 19.69 12.13
N PHE A 120 -5.46 18.72 12.54
CA PHE A 120 -6.55 18.24 11.71
C PHE A 120 -7.85 18.99 12.01
N THR A 121 -8.49 19.44 10.95
CA THR A 121 -9.82 20.06 11.00
C THR A 121 -10.78 19.28 10.12
N GLU A 122 -12.08 19.47 10.33
CA GLU A 122 -13.12 18.84 9.51
C GLU A 122 -13.03 19.24 8.03
N LYS A 123 -12.47 20.43 7.74
CA LYS A 123 -12.14 20.87 6.39
C LYS A 123 -10.74 20.38 6.04
N MET A 124 -10.67 19.31 5.27
CA MET A 124 -9.42 18.73 4.83
C MET A 124 -9.14 19.13 3.39
N THR A 125 -7.92 19.61 3.16
CA THR A 125 -7.42 19.92 1.83
C THR A 125 -6.14 19.16 1.59
N VAL A 126 -6.05 18.48 0.44
CA VAL A 126 -4.86 17.75 0.01
C VAL A 126 -4.50 18.24 -1.38
N ARG A 127 -3.29 18.81 -1.50
CA ARG A 127 -2.74 19.23 -2.78
C ARG A 127 -1.79 18.14 -3.29
N VAL A 128 -2.05 17.63 -4.48
CA VAL A 128 -1.20 16.66 -5.17
C VAL A 128 -0.54 17.37 -6.34
N ASN A 129 0.79 17.35 -6.37
CA ASN A 129 1.55 17.84 -7.52
C ASN A 129 1.83 16.66 -8.46
N TYR A 130 1.83 16.89 -9.76
CA TYR A 130 2.15 15.85 -10.74
C TYR A 130 2.84 16.45 -11.95
N GLN A 131 3.61 15.61 -12.62
CA GLN A 131 4.33 15.92 -13.84
C GLN A 131 4.00 14.85 -14.88
N TRP A 132 3.82 15.25 -16.13
CA TRP A 132 3.55 14.31 -17.22
C TRP A 132 4.12 14.83 -18.53
N ARG A 133 4.31 13.91 -19.47
CA ARG A 133 4.69 14.20 -20.86
C ARG A 133 4.03 13.18 -21.77
N GLU A 134 3.73 13.60 -22.99
CA GLU A 134 3.04 12.75 -23.99
C GLU A 134 3.97 11.69 -24.60
N SER A 135 5.29 11.93 -24.58
CA SER A 135 6.31 11.03 -25.11
C SER A 135 7.63 11.24 -24.38
N VAL A 136 8.53 10.26 -24.46
CA VAL A 136 9.88 10.30 -23.86
C VAL A 136 10.71 11.49 -24.36
N MET A 137 10.42 11.99 -25.56
CA MET A 137 11.11 13.17 -26.13
C MET A 137 10.39 14.50 -25.86
N ALA A 138 9.16 14.46 -25.34
CA ALA A 138 8.40 15.67 -25.05
C ALA A 138 8.85 16.31 -23.73
N GLU A 139 8.62 17.62 -23.62
CA GLU A 139 8.90 18.37 -22.38
C GLU A 139 7.93 17.97 -21.26
N TRP A 140 8.45 17.97 -20.03
CA TRP A 140 7.65 17.72 -18.84
C TRP A 140 6.73 18.89 -18.54
N LYS A 141 5.42 18.64 -18.54
CA LYS A 141 4.40 19.57 -18.04
C LYS A 141 4.21 19.32 -16.55
N ARG A 142 3.98 20.38 -15.78
CA ARG A 142 3.77 20.31 -14.32
C ARG A 142 2.48 20.98 -13.94
N ARG A 143 1.68 20.32 -13.10
CA ARG A 143 0.44 20.87 -12.54
C ARG A 143 0.20 20.35 -11.12
N SER A 144 -0.84 20.88 -10.51
CA SER A 144 -1.31 20.41 -9.20
C SER A 144 -2.82 20.41 -9.16
N ILE A 145 -3.38 19.43 -8.45
CA ILE A 145 -4.81 19.33 -8.14
C ILE A 145 -5.00 19.45 -6.63
N THR A 146 -6.03 20.18 -6.22
CA THR A 146 -6.41 20.36 -4.82
C THR A 146 -7.71 19.63 -4.55
N PHE A 147 -7.64 18.61 -3.70
CA PHE A 147 -8.80 17.87 -3.21
C PHE A 147 -9.31 18.51 -1.92
N SER A 148 -10.59 18.85 -1.90
CA SER A 148 -11.27 19.41 -0.72
C SER A 148 -12.32 18.42 -0.22
N HIS A 149 -12.29 18.12 1.06
CA HIS A 149 -13.24 17.23 1.73
C HIS A 149 -13.72 17.83 3.05
N PHE A 150 -15.02 17.67 3.33
CA PHE A 150 -15.60 18.01 4.61
C PHE A 150 -15.94 16.72 5.37
N ALA A 151 -15.08 16.34 6.32
CA ALA A 151 -15.23 15.12 7.10
C ALA A 151 -16.36 15.28 8.12
N LYS A 152 -17.48 14.57 7.90
CA LYS A 152 -18.55 14.45 8.89
C LYS A 152 -18.30 13.22 9.75
N LEU A 153 -17.35 13.30 10.67
CA LEU A 153 -17.10 12.23 11.64
C LEU A 153 -18.28 12.16 12.61
N ALA A 154 -19.12 11.13 12.48
CA ALA A 154 -20.08 10.81 13.52
C ALA A 154 -19.31 10.27 14.75
N PRO A 155 -19.74 10.57 15.99
CA PRO A 155 -19.15 9.94 17.16
C PRO A 155 -19.27 8.43 17.03
N THR A 156 -18.17 7.72 17.19
CA THR A 156 -18.14 6.26 17.18
C THR A 156 -18.83 5.72 18.43
N TYR A 157 -20.17 5.58 18.37
CA TYR A 157 -20.97 5.02 19.46
C TYR A 157 -20.81 3.49 19.61
N THR A 158 -19.97 2.85 18.78
CA THR A 158 -19.69 1.40 18.82
C THR A 158 -18.59 1.01 19.79
N LEU A 159 -18.03 1.95 20.55
CA LEU A 159 -17.13 1.60 21.65
C LEU A 159 -17.88 0.77 22.71
N PRO A 160 -17.30 -0.32 23.22
CA PRO A 160 -17.90 -1.06 24.33
C PRO A 160 -18.16 -0.10 25.49
N TYR A 161 -19.35 -0.17 26.08
CA TYR A 161 -19.78 0.71 27.17
C TYR A 161 -18.78 0.65 28.32
N THR A 162 -17.87 1.64 28.39
CA THR A 162 -16.90 1.73 29.47
C THR A 162 -17.63 2.22 30.71
N LYS A 163 -17.50 1.52 31.85
CA LYS A 163 -18.13 1.90 33.13
C LYS A 163 -17.79 3.33 33.62
N ARG A 164 -16.77 3.97 33.05
CA ARG A 164 -16.30 5.32 33.41
C ARG A 164 -16.36 6.22 32.17
N LYS A 165 -16.96 7.41 32.31
CA LYS A 165 -16.99 8.41 31.23
C LYS A 165 -15.55 8.74 30.79
N PRO A 166 -15.24 8.73 29.48
CA PRO A 166 -13.95 9.18 28.99
C PRO A 166 -13.74 10.66 29.35
N THR A 167 -12.50 11.03 29.66
CA THR A 167 -12.16 12.41 30.00
C THR A 167 -12.20 13.29 28.74
N ALA A 168 -12.43 14.59 28.91
CA ALA A 168 -12.42 15.54 27.79
C ALA A 168 -11.11 15.50 26.96
N SER A 169 -9.98 15.17 27.61
CA SER A 169 -8.70 14.97 26.92
C SER A 169 -8.71 13.75 26.00
N LYS A 170 -9.25 12.61 26.46
CA LYS A 170 -9.32 11.38 25.66
C LYS A 170 -10.27 11.53 24.47
N LEU A 171 -11.40 12.22 24.67
CA LEU A 171 -12.33 12.51 23.58
C LEU A 171 -11.69 13.39 22.49
N LYS A 172 -10.90 14.40 22.88
CA LYS A 172 -10.15 15.23 21.92
C LYS A 172 -9.08 14.43 21.18
N GLU A 173 -8.37 13.55 21.88
CA GLU A 173 -7.36 12.68 21.28
C GLU A 173 -7.98 11.72 20.26
N GLU A 174 -9.08 11.07 20.60
CA GLU A 174 -9.81 10.18 19.68
C GLU A 174 -10.38 10.91 18.47
N GLN A 175 -10.88 12.14 18.65
CA GLN A 175 -11.31 12.99 17.54
C GLN A 175 -10.14 13.34 16.62
N GLN A 176 -8.98 13.72 17.18
CA GLN A 176 -7.79 14.02 16.37
C GLN A 176 -7.24 12.77 15.68
N GLU A 177 -7.27 11.60 16.32
CA GLU A 177 -6.86 10.34 15.69
C GLU A 177 -7.79 9.96 14.53
N SER A 178 -9.10 10.13 14.72
CA SER A 178 -10.11 9.86 13.69
C SER A 178 -9.95 10.80 12.49
N LEU A 179 -9.74 12.10 12.74
CA LEU A 179 -9.46 13.07 11.68
C LEU A 179 -8.12 12.76 10.98
N ALA A 180 -7.08 12.38 11.73
CA ALA A 180 -5.80 11.99 11.14
C ALA A 180 -5.93 10.76 10.24
N ARG A 181 -6.77 9.79 10.61
CA ARG A 181 -7.06 8.59 9.81
C ARG A 181 -7.81 8.97 8.52
N GLU A 182 -8.84 9.81 8.62
CA GLU A 182 -9.60 10.26 7.45
C GLU A 182 -8.72 11.08 6.50
N TRP A 183 -7.84 11.93 7.02
CA TRP A 183 -6.88 12.67 6.21
C TRP A 183 -5.88 11.75 5.49
N ARG A 184 -5.38 10.70 6.16
CA ARG A 184 -4.52 9.68 5.50
C ARG A 184 -5.25 8.98 4.37
N ASN A 185 -6.50 8.57 4.61
CA ASN A 185 -7.34 7.93 3.60
C ASN A 185 -7.56 8.86 2.40
N LEU A 186 -7.84 10.15 2.66
CA LEU A 186 -7.99 11.17 1.62
C LEU A 186 -6.71 11.34 0.81
N ARG A 187 -5.58 11.52 1.48
CA ARG A 187 -4.25 11.66 0.86
C ARG A 187 -3.96 10.47 -0.05
N PHE A 188 -4.09 9.26 0.47
CA PHE A 188 -3.79 8.04 -0.28
C PHE A 188 -4.72 7.87 -1.48
N SER A 189 -6.03 8.12 -1.30
CA SER A 189 -7.02 8.03 -2.37
C SER A 189 -6.82 9.07 -3.46
N ALA A 190 -6.45 10.30 -3.10
CA ALA A 190 -6.13 11.37 -4.03
C ALA A 190 -4.90 11.02 -4.90
N LEU A 191 -3.83 10.54 -4.27
CA LEU A 191 -2.62 10.09 -4.96
C LEU A 191 -2.91 8.92 -5.93
N CYS A 192 -3.66 7.91 -5.45
CA CYS A 192 -4.05 6.78 -6.29
C CYS A 192 -4.92 7.22 -7.47
N SER A 193 -5.85 8.15 -7.27
CA SER A 193 -6.72 8.64 -8.34
C SER A 193 -5.94 9.34 -9.44
N VAL A 194 -4.99 10.22 -9.10
CA VAL A 194 -4.16 10.89 -10.11
C VAL A 194 -3.30 9.87 -10.87
N ARG A 195 -2.69 8.92 -10.17
CA ARG A 195 -1.88 7.85 -10.79
C ARG A 195 -2.73 6.99 -11.74
N ASP A 196 -3.88 6.53 -11.28
CA ASP A 196 -4.75 5.63 -12.03
C ASP A 196 -5.32 6.34 -13.27
N TYR A 197 -5.59 7.65 -13.20
CA TYR A 197 -5.99 8.47 -14.36
C TYR A 197 -4.92 8.50 -15.46
N PHE A 198 -3.65 8.68 -15.09
CA PHE A 198 -2.55 8.63 -16.06
C PHE A 198 -2.32 7.22 -16.60
N ARG A 199 -2.49 6.18 -15.76
CA ARG A 199 -2.40 4.78 -16.18
C ARG A 199 -3.47 4.42 -17.21
N ASP A 200 -4.67 4.98 -17.08
CA ASP A 200 -5.78 4.81 -18.03
C ASP A 200 -5.59 5.64 -19.33
N GLY A 201 -4.47 6.35 -19.49
CA GLY A 201 -4.16 7.15 -20.68
C GLY A 201 -4.78 8.55 -20.67
N GLY A 202 -5.21 9.05 -19.51
CA GLY A 202 -5.76 10.38 -19.36
C GLY A 202 -4.72 11.49 -19.58
N ASP A 203 -5.15 12.61 -20.18
CA ASP A 203 -4.30 13.79 -20.35
C ASP A 203 -4.31 14.66 -19.09
N GLY A 204 -3.12 15.00 -18.58
CA GLY A 204 -2.97 15.86 -17.40
C GLY A 204 -3.57 17.27 -17.58
N ASN A 205 -3.83 17.73 -18.82
CA ASN A 205 -4.53 19.01 -19.03
C ASN A 205 -6.01 18.96 -18.64
N ALA A 206 -6.64 17.79 -18.74
CA ALA A 206 -8.05 17.59 -18.43
C ALA A 206 -8.31 17.45 -16.91
N ILE A 207 -7.26 17.32 -16.10
CA ILE A 207 -7.37 17.28 -14.64
C ILE A 207 -7.74 18.68 -14.12
N PRO A 208 -8.82 18.81 -13.32
CA PRO A 208 -9.22 20.09 -12.74
C PRO A 208 -8.21 20.56 -11.67
N ASN A 209 -8.13 21.88 -11.47
CA ASN A 209 -7.27 22.46 -10.43
C ASN A 209 -7.84 22.21 -9.01
N GLU A 210 -9.17 22.17 -8.88
CA GLU A 210 -9.88 21.96 -7.62
C GLU A 210 -10.95 20.89 -7.80
N PHE A 211 -11.02 19.95 -6.86
CA PHE A 211 -12.03 18.90 -6.85
C PHE A 211 -12.61 18.71 -5.44
N ASN A 212 -13.93 18.84 -5.34
CA ASN A 212 -14.66 18.53 -4.11
C ASN A 212 -14.95 17.03 -4.07
N VAL A 213 -14.36 16.37 -3.08
CA VAL A 213 -14.42 14.92 -2.91
C VAL A 213 -15.85 14.50 -2.60
N ARG A 214 -16.35 13.51 -3.33
CA ARG A 214 -17.72 13.01 -3.18
C ARG A 214 -17.77 11.92 -2.10
N PRO A 215 -18.29 12.19 -0.88
CA PRO A 215 -18.42 11.15 0.14
C PRO A 215 -19.44 10.10 -0.31
N ASP A 216 -19.25 8.87 0.15
CA ASP A 216 -20.21 7.79 -0.10
C ASP A 216 -21.58 8.12 0.53
N PRO A 217 -22.70 8.00 -0.22
CA PRO A 217 -24.04 8.23 0.33
C PRO A 217 -24.37 7.37 1.55
N TYR A 218 -23.85 6.14 1.61
CA TYR A 218 -24.19 5.16 2.64
C TYR A 218 -23.32 5.28 3.88
N THR A 219 -22.00 5.35 3.72
CA THR A 219 -21.06 5.43 4.85
C THR A 219 -20.72 6.87 5.27
N ARG A 220 -21.05 7.87 4.44
CA ARG A 220 -20.67 9.30 4.59
C ARG A 220 -19.16 9.55 4.71
N GLY A 221 -18.34 8.52 4.56
CA GLY A 221 -16.89 8.59 4.54
C GLY A 221 -16.33 8.50 3.13
N LEU A 222 -15.01 8.46 3.05
CA LEU A 222 -14.28 8.29 1.80
C LEU A 222 -14.30 6.82 1.35
N ASN A 223 -14.57 6.61 0.06
CA ASN A 223 -14.44 5.31 -0.60
C ASN A 223 -13.46 5.40 -1.79
N ASN A 224 -13.19 4.26 -2.43
CA ASN A 224 -12.27 4.14 -3.57
C ASN A 224 -12.71 4.92 -4.83
N TYR A 225 -13.92 5.48 -4.85
CA TYR A 225 -14.49 6.26 -5.95
C TYR A 225 -14.63 7.75 -5.60
N SER A 226 -14.52 8.12 -4.33
CA SER A 226 -14.75 9.48 -3.83
C SER A 226 -13.82 10.52 -4.47
N THR A 227 -12.64 10.11 -4.91
CA THR A 227 -11.59 10.96 -5.47
C THR A 227 -11.44 10.85 -7.00
N ARG A 228 -12.30 10.06 -7.67
CA ARG A 228 -12.29 9.93 -9.13
C ARG A 228 -12.96 11.12 -9.80
N PHE A 229 -12.16 12.08 -10.21
CA PHE A 229 -12.63 13.32 -10.86
C PHE A 229 -13.06 13.15 -12.33
N TRP A 230 -12.75 12.00 -12.96
CA TRP A 230 -13.08 11.71 -14.36
C TRP A 230 -14.35 10.84 -14.54
N ARG A 231 -15.06 10.50 -13.45
CA ARG A 231 -16.36 9.84 -13.55
C ARG A 231 -17.47 10.89 -13.63
N GLU A 232 -18.18 10.90 -14.76
CA GLU A 232 -19.47 11.55 -14.90
C GLU A 232 -20.48 10.92 -13.93
N GLU A 233 -21.41 11.74 -13.42
CA GLU A 233 -22.45 11.31 -12.49
C GLU A 233 -23.34 10.26 -13.16
N VAL A 234 -23.56 9.13 -12.46
CA VAL A 234 -24.71 8.25 -12.71
C VAL A 234 -25.74 8.54 -11.64
#